data_AF-A0A5B0FJT4-F1
#
_entry.id   AF-A0A5B0FJT4-F1
#
_cell.length_a   1.000
_cell.length_b   1.000
_cell.length_c   1.000
_cell.angle_alpha   90.00
_cell.angle_beta   90.00
_cell.angle_gamma   90.00
#
_symmetry.space_group_name_H-M   'P 1'
#
loop_
_entity.id
_entity.type
_entity.pdbx_description
1 polymer ?
#
loop_
_entity_poly.entity_id
_entity_poly.type
_entity_poly.pdbx_seq_one_letter_code
_entity_poly.pdbx_strand_id
1 'polypeptide(L)'
;MRVLGGQAFIFTMLVTLLSQAAIAQPTGGRSKLDFLVLPAQAKNTALGTHHLTAPGNDPALFLQNPSLLDSTKSDNASVNLMPYLADTRFLNLAYAGKAGKQPGVWAVGLQYLNYGTMEETDDMGNVIGEFRAADYGLSAGYGHSIGAFSVGGTVKFVGASVETYQTWGVAFDWGAVFKHPKEDFTVGFVVKNMGFLKQNFNGATTPVLPLDVRAGITFKPEYMPVRVTVTAHHLNRFDMVYNDPALFFTYDINGNRLPRKVGIAEKLGRHLSLGAEALIHKKFRLLLGYDHLRRQELRLSDRGALAGFSFGLWLRIKRFEVSYGRAQYVPGFGSSSLSIVMNLKKDFAKEPY
;
A
#
# COMPACT_ATOMS: atom_id res chain seq x y z
N MET A 1 -9.92 8.74 45.40
CA MET A 1 -10.77 9.35 44.35
C MET A 1 -10.02 10.30 43.39
N ARG A 2 -8.69 10.22 43.23
CA ARG A 2 -7.90 11.12 42.35
C ARG A 2 -7.29 10.45 41.09
N VAL A 3 -7.34 9.12 40.97
CA VAL A 3 -6.69 8.38 39.87
C VAL A 3 -7.62 8.14 38.66
N LEU A 4 -8.95 8.15 38.88
CA LEU A 4 -9.95 7.94 37.82
C LEU A 4 -10.07 9.12 36.84
N GLY A 5 -9.75 10.35 37.27
CA GLY A 5 -9.88 11.55 36.42
C GLY A 5 -8.85 11.64 35.29
N GLY A 6 -7.63 11.13 35.52
CA GLY A 6 -6.56 11.17 34.51
C GLY A 6 -6.82 10.21 33.33
N GLN A 7 -7.34 9.01 33.61
CA GLN A 7 -7.67 8.04 32.57
C GLN A 7 -8.89 8.47 31.75
N ALA A 8 -9.90 9.05 32.40
CA ALA A 8 -11.06 9.63 31.70
C ALA A 8 -10.65 10.81 30.80
N PHE A 9 -9.71 11.65 31.24
CA PHE A 9 -9.19 12.76 30.45
C PHE A 9 -8.40 12.29 29.22
N ILE A 10 -7.52 11.30 29.39
CA ILE A 10 -6.77 10.70 28.27
C ILE A 10 -7.72 10.02 27.28
N PHE A 11 -8.72 9.28 27.78
CA PHE A 11 -9.73 8.63 26.93
C PHE A 11 -10.56 9.67 26.16
N THR A 12 -10.99 10.75 26.82
CA THR A 12 -11.75 11.84 26.17
C THR A 12 -10.88 12.58 25.15
N MET A 13 -9.59 12.79 25.43
CA MET A 13 -8.64 13.39 24.50
C MET A 13 -8.38 12.47 23.28
N LEU A 14 -8.27 11.16 23.51
CA LEU A 14 -8.12 10.16 22.44
C LEU A 14 -9.38 10.11 21.56
N VAL A 15 -10.57 10.13 22.16
CA VAL A 15 -11.87 10.13 21.45
C VAL A 15 -12.09 11.42 20.67
N THR A 16 -11.71 12.58 21.22
CA THR A 16 -11.80 13.87 20.50
C THR A 16 -10.79 13.96 19.35
N LEU A 17 -9.57 13.43 19.51
CA LEU A 17 -8.60 13.28 18.41
C LEU A 17 -9.08 12.32 17.31
N LEU A 18 -9.72 11.20 17.69
CA LEU A 18 -10.35 10.25 16.76
C LEU A 18 -11.54 10.88 16.02
N SER A 19 -12.32 11.75 16.67
CA SER A 19 -13.47 12.41 16.06
C SER A 19 -13.09 13.45 14.99
N GLN A 20 -11.95 14.14 15.14
CA GLN A 20 -11.46 15.08 14.12
C GLN A 20 -10.86 14.36 12.90
N ALA A 21 -10.37 13.12 13.07
CA ALA A 21 -9.92 12.30 11.95
C ALA A 21 -11.08 11.83 11.05
N ALA A 22 -12.33 11.86 11.53
CA ALA A 22 -13.52 11.43 10.80
C ALA A 22 -14.12 12.49 9.86
N ILE A 23 -13.59 13.73 9.82
CA ILE A 23 -14.11 14.83 8.97
C ILE A 23 -13.32 15.04 7.67
N ALA A 24 -12.18 14.39 7.47
CA ALA A 24 -11.61 14.34 6.12
C ALA A 24 -12.51 13.44 5.25
N GLN A 25 -12.53 13.63 3.92
CA GLN A 25 -12.69 12.60 2.86
C GLN A 25 -13.72 12.95 1.73
N PRO A 26 -13.27 13.69 0.68
CA PRO A 26 -13.66 13.44 -0.73
C PRO A 26 -12.50 12.84 -1.55
N THR A 27 -12.75 11.90 -2.49
CA THR A 27 -11.77 10.90 -3.02
C THR A 27 -11.25 11.13 -4.43
N GLY A 28 -11.74 12.13 -5.17
CA GLY A 28 -11.25 12.38 -6.53
C GLY A 28 -9.98 13.22 -6.53
N GLY A 29 -8.79 12.62 -6.38
CA GLY A 29 -7.49 13.32 -6.54
C GLY A 29 -7.20 14.43 -5.53
N ARG A 30 -7.75 14.33 -4.30
CA ARG A 30 -7.61 15.38 -3.25
C ARG A 30 -6.71 15.01 -2.09
N SER A 31 -6.29 13.75 -1.93
CA SER A 31 -5.15 13.43 -1.07
C SER A 31 -3.87 13.88 -1.75
N LYS A 32 -2.87 14.23 -0.95
CA LYS A 32 -1.52 14.52 -1.42
C LYS A 32 -0.63 13.38 -0.96
N LEU A 33 0.46 13.13 -1.71
CA LEU A 33 1.42 12.07 -1.42
C LEU A 33 0.85 10.64 -1.60
N ASP A 34 0.07 10.43 -2.65
CA ASP A 34 -0.51 9.11 -2.98
C ASP A 34 0.56 8.04 -3.29
N PHE A 35 1.82 8.43 -3.48
CA PHE A 35 2.94 7.48 -3.55
C PHE A 35 3.03 6.58 -2.31
N LEU A 36 2.52 7.03 -1.16
CA LEU A 36 2.49 6.26 0.11
C LEU A 36 1.60 5.02 0.05
N VAL A 37 0.63 4.97 -0.88
CA VAL A 37 -0.24 3.79 -1.06
C VAL A 37 0.25 2.84 -2.15
N LEU A 38 1.29 3.22 -2.92
CA LEU A 38 1.89 2.36 -3.94
C LEU A 38 2.52 1.09 -3.31
N PRO A 39 2.53 -0.03 -4.05
CA PRO A 39 3.12 -1.25 -3.55
C PRO A 39 4.63 -1.10 -3.41
N ALA A 40 5.13 -1.25 -2.19
CA ALA A 40 6.56 -1.14 -1.89
C ALA A 40 7.39 -2.32 -2.41
N GLN A 41 6.74 -3.39 -2.91
CA GLN A 41 7.35 -4.65 -3.32
C GLN A 41 6.64 -5.24 -4.52
N ALA A 42 7.41 -5.88 -5.40
CA ALA A 42 6.94 -6.57 -6.58
C ALA A 42 6.00 -7.74 -6.26
N LYS A 43 6.24 -8.45 -5.14
CA LYS A 43 5.32 -9.51 -4.68
C LYS A 43 3.93 -8.93 -4.40
N ASN A 44 3.85 -7.77 -3.75
CA ASN A 44 2.57 -7.11 -3.48
C ASN A 44 1.93 -6.59 -4.77
N THR A 45 2.73 -6.01 -5.70
CA THR A 45 2.25 -5.62 -7.03
C THR A 45 1.61 -6.78 -7.79
N ALA A 46 2.22 -7.97 -7.73
CA ALA A 46 1.74 -9.17 -8.42
C ALA A 46 0.45 -9.74 -7.80
N LEU A 47 0.31 -9.64 -6.49
CA LEU A 47 -0.81 -10.27 -5.78
C LEU A 47 -2.08 -9.43 -5.75
N GLY A 48 -2.06 -8.16 -6.14
CA GLY A 48 -3.25 -7.30 -6.11
C GLY A 48 -3.05 -5.99 -5.34
N THR A 49 -1.80 -5.57 -5.11
CA THR A 49 -1.37 -4.27 -4.55
C THR A 49 -1.69 -4.02 -3.07
N HIS A 50 -2.75 -4.59 -2.52
CA HIS A 50 -3.26 -4.19 -1.20
C HIS A 50 -2.87 -5.12 -0.03
N HIS A 51 -2.10 -6.18 -0.27
CA HIS A 51 -1.84 -7.23 0.73
C HIS A 51 -1.12 -6.73 1.98
N LEU A 52 -1.62 -7.17 3.13
CA LEU A 52 -1.12 -6.79 4.47
C LEU A 52 -0.87 -7.99 5.40
N THR A 53 -1.14 -9.20 4.93
CA THR A 53 -1.03 -10.47 5.68
C THR A 53 -0.15 -11.50 4.98
N ALA A 54 0.42 -11.17 3.81
CA ALA A 54 1.23 -12.11 3.05
C ALA A 54 2.57 -12.37 3.76
N PRO A 55 2.99 -13.64 3.93
CA PRO A 55 4.27 -13.96 4.53
C PRO A 55 5.42 -13.67 3.56
N GLY A 56 6.62 -13.45 4.11
CA GLY A 56 7.83 -13.23 3.33
C GLY A 56 8.99 -12.77 4.19
N ASN A 57 10.19 -12.76 3.61
CA ASN A 57 11.42 -12.30 4.26
C ASN A 57 11.74 -10.83 3.94
N ASP A 58 10.98 -10.21 3.04
CA ASP A 58 11.20 -8.84 2.62
C ASP A 58 10.98 -7.85 3.79
N PRO A 59 12.01 -7.08 4.20
CA PRO A 59 11.86 -6.09 5.24
C PRO A 59 10.81 -5.04 4.88
N ALA A 60 10.65 -4.66 3.61
CA ALA A 60 9.69 -3.64 3.15
C ALA A 60 8.22 -4.01 3.44
N LEU A 61 7.91 -5.21 3.97
CA LEU A 61 6.55 -5.59 4.37
C LEU A 61 6.02 -4.67 5.47
N PHE A 62 6.91 -4.08 6.26
CA PHE A 62 6.52 -3.11 7.30
C PHE A 62 5.82 -1.87 6.73
N LEU A 63 6.15 -1.48 5.49
CA LEU A 63 5.49 -0.36 4.78
C LEU A 63 4.05 -0.69 4.38
N GLN A 64 3.67 -1.97 4.36
CA GLN A 64 2.29 -2.41 4.15
C GLN A 64 1.58 -2.67 5.47
N ASN A 65 2.25 -3.34 6.40
CA ASN A 65 1.76 -3.56 7.75
C ASN A 65 2.94 -3.72 8.72
N PRO A 66 3.11 -2.81 9.70
CA PRO A 66 4.25 -2.85 10.62
C PRO A 66 4.27 -4.10 11.51
N SER A 67 3.13 -4.74 11.75
CA SER A 67 3.06 -5.99 12.52
C SER A 67 3.64 -7.21 11.78
N LEU A 68 3.94 -7.09 10.48
CA LEU A 68 4.67 -8.12 9.75
C LEU A 68 6.16 -8.13 10.07
N LEU A 69 6.69 -7.13 10.79
CA LEU A 69 8.05 -7.17 11.32
C LEU A 69 8.18 -8.26 12.40
N ASP A 70 8.79 -9.35 11.99
CA ASP A 70 9.13 -10.49 12.84
C ASP A 70 10.60 -10.89 12.62
N SER A 71 11.06 -11.86 13.41
CA SER A 71 12.45 -12.32 13.42
C SER A 71 12.95 -12.84 12.07
N THR A 72 12.07 -13.25 11.15
CA THR A 72 12.48 -13.75 9.82
C THR A 72 13.01 -12.65 8.90
N LYS A 73 12.73 -11.39 9.22
CA LYS A 73 13.20 -10.21 8.47
C LYS A 73 14.49 -9.61 9.01
N SER A 74 14.99 -10.11 10.14
CA SER A 74 16.23 -9.60 10.72
C SER A 74 17.40 -9.76 9.76
N ASP A 75 18.18 -8.68 9.62
CA ASP A 75 19.38 -8.60 8.78
C ASP A 75 19.08 -8.75 7.29
N ASN A 76 17.84 -8.48 6.87
CA ASN A 76 17.48 -8.43 5.46
C ASN A 76 17.47 -6.98 4.97
N ALA A 77 17.97 -6.78 3.75
CA ALA A 77 17.84 -5.55 2.99
C ALA A 77 17.04 -5.83 1.71
N SER A 78 16.24 -4.86 1.26
CA SER A 78 15.47 -4.96 0.02
C SER A 78 15.57 -3.69 -0.81
N VAL A 79 15.59 -3.90 -2.12
CA VAL A 79 15.41 -2.89 -3.16
C VAL A 79 14.18 -3.28 -3.97
N ASN A 80 13.29 -2.33 -4.24
CA ASN A 80 12.24 -2.47 -5.23
C ASN A 80 12.32 -1.33 -6.25
N LEU A 81 12.37 -1.68 -7.52
CA LEU A 81 12.35 -0.75 -8.64
C LEU A 81 11.06 -0.95 -9.43
N MET A 82 10.30 0.13 -9.60
CA MET A 82 9.06 0.12 -10.35
C MET A 82 9.03 1.31 -11.30
N PRO A 83 9.41 1.14 -12.58
CA PRO A 83 9.00 2.05 -13.64
C PRO A 83 7.48 2.18 -13.59
N TYR A 84 7.00 3.40 -13.46
CA TYR A 84 5.59 3.68 -13.26
C TYR A 84 5.01 4.39 -14.49
N LEU A 85 3.81 4.97 -14.37
CA LEU A 85 3.14 5.60 -15.51
C LEU A 85 3.97 6.75 -16.10
N ALA A 86 3.95 6.89 -17.43
CA ALA A 86 4.80 7.82 -18.17
C ALA A 86 6.29 7.62 -17.82
N ASP A 87 7.06 8.71 -17.65
CA ASP A 87 8.48 8.66 -17.31
C ASP A 87 8.77 8.62 -15.80
N THR A 88 7.74 8.35 -14.99
CA THR A 88 7.89 8.33 -13.53
C THR A 88 8.52 7.02 -13.04
N ARG A 89 9.32 7.11 -11.97
CA ARG A 89 10.07 5.98 -11.42
C ARG A 89 9.89 5.92 -9.92
N PHE A 90 9.48 4.76 -9.43
CA PHE A 90 9.30 4.50 -8.00
C PHE A 90 10.39 3.56 -7.48
N LEU A 91 11.12 4.02 -6.47
CA LEU A 91 12.16 3.28 -5.77
C LEU A 91 11.72 3.06 -4.33
N ASN A 92 11.87 1.83 -3.84
CA ASN A 92 11.78 1.54 -2.41
C ASN A 92 13.05 0.85 -1.94
N LEU A 93 13.56 1.31 -0.80
CA LEU A 93 14.63 0.66 -0.06
C LEU A 93 14.08 0.29 1.31
N ALA A 94 14.45 -0.87 1.84
CA ALA A 94 14.18 -1.18 3.24
C ALA A 94 15.28 -2.04 3.84
N TYR A 95 15.43 -1.92 5.14
CA TYR A 95 16.31 -2.74 5.96
C TYR A 95 15.62 -3.05 7.28
N ALA A 96 15.75 -4.28 7.77
CA ALA A 96 15.26 -4.65 9.08
C ALA A 96 16.35 -5.35 9.90
N GLY A 97 16.34 -5.10 11.20
CA GLY A 97 17.33 -5.63 12.13
C GLY A 97 16.79 -5.81 13.53
N LYS A 98 17.53 -6.54 14.35
CA LYS A 98 17.29 -6.63 15.79
C LYS A 98 18.20 -5.67 16.55
N ALA A 99 17.66 -5.01 17.57
CA ALA A 99 18.44 -4.17 18.47
C ALA A 99 18.84 -4.96 19.73
N GLY A 100 20.00 -5.62 19.67
CA GLY A 100 20.55 -6.37 20.80
C GLY A 100 19.61 -7.47 21.31
N LYS A 101 19.32 -7.46 22.62
CA LYS A 101 18.42 -8.43 23.29
C LYS A 101 16.97 -7.97 23.38
N GLN A 102 16.62 -6.79 22.84
CA GLN A 102 15.24 -6.31 22.89
C GLN A 102 14.33 -7.23 22.09
N PRO A 103 13.14 -7.57 22.62
CA PRO A 103 12.26 -8.45 21.90
C PRO A 103 11.61 -7.65 20.76
N GLY A 104 11.60 -8.16 19.52
CA GLY A 104 11.05 -7.45 18.36
C GLY A 104 12.08 -7.14 17.29
N VAL A 105 11.62 -6.48 16.22
CA VAL A 105 12.42 -6.15 15.04
C VAL A 105 12.11 -4.72 14.64
N TRP A 106 13.17 -3.93 14.44
CA TRP A 106 13.06 -2.59 13.89
C TRP A 106 13.32 -2.63 12.39
N ALA A 107 12.78 -1.66 11.67
CA ALA A 107 13.06 -1.47 10.26
C ALA A 107 13.12 0.00 9.90
N VAL A 108 13.86 0.29 8.85
CA VAL A 108 13.88 1.60 8.19
C VAL A 108 13.59 1.39 6.71
N GLY A 109 12.97 2.39 6.09
CA GLY A 109 12.63 2.33 4.69
C GLY A 109 12.58 3.70 4.05
N LEU A 110 12.89 3.74 2.77
CA LEU A 110 12.80 4.91 1.91
C LEU A 110 11.85 4.57 0.76
N GLN A 111 10.88 5.44 0.54
CA GLN A 111 10.05 5.46 -0.67
C GLN A 111 10.38 6.74 -1.43
N TYR A 112 10.68 6.62 -2.72
CA TYR A 112 11.06 7.75 -3.57
C TYR A 112 10.34 7.64 -4.91
N LEU A 113 9.55 8.65 -5.24
CA LEU A 113 8.86 8.76 -6.53
C LEU A 113 9.46 9.94 -7.30
N ASN A 114 10.11 9.65 -8.41
CA ASN A 114 10.67 10.64 -9.32
C ASN A 114 9.70 10.84 -10.49
N TYR A 115 9.32 12.08 -10.76
CA TYR A 115 8.39 12.42 -11.85
C TYR A 115 9.07 12.74 -13.20
N GLY A 116 10.39 12.66 -13.24
CA GLY A 116 11.20 13.03 -14.39
C GLY A 116 11.57 14.52 -14.41
N THR A 117 11.98 14.96 -15.59
CA THR A 117 12.25 16.36 -15.89
C THR A 117 11.13 16.86 -16.79
N MET A 118 10.63 18.07 -16.51
CA MET A 118 9.56 18.73 -17.25
C MET A 118 10.08 20.04 -17.83
N GLU A 119 9.64 20.37 -19.04
CA GLU A 119 9.93 21.66 -19.66
C GLU A 119 9.16 22.75 -18.91
N GLU A 120 9.86 23.85 -18.61
CA GLU A 120 9.30 25.06 -18.05
C GLU A 120 8.99 26.02 -19.20
N THR A 121 7.75 26.49 -19.30
CA THR A 121 7.31 27.42 -20.35
C THR A 121 6.78 28.71 -19.76
N ASP A 122 7.01 29.82 -20.45
CA ASP A 122 6.32 31.09 -20.15
C ASP A 122 4.84 31.04 -20.56
N ASP A 123 4.09 32.11 -20.25
CA ASP A 123 2.66 32.23 -20.59
C ASP A 123 2.39 32.25 -22.11
N MET A 124 3.42 32.47 -22.93
CA MET A 124 3.34 32.45 -24.40
C MET A 124 3.72 31.07 -24.98
N GLY A 125 4.11 30.10 -24.14
CA GLY A 125 4.52 28.76 -24.52
C GLY A 125 5.98 28.64 -24.95
N ASN A 126 6.81 29.66 -24.76
CA ASN A 126 8.25 29.56 -25.02
C ASN A 126 8.92 28.79 -23.89
N VAL A 127 9.79 27.83 -24.23
CA VAL A 127 10.57 27.07 -23.23
C VAL A 127 11.63 27.98 -22.62
N ILE A 128 11.56 28.19 -21.30
CA ILE A 128 12.45 29.05 -20.52
C ILE A 128 13.38 28.26 -19.59
N GLY A 129 13.14 26.96 -19.41
CA GLY A 129 13.94 26.12 -18.53
C GLY A 129 13.44 24.68 -18.42
N GLU A 130 13.93 23.99 -17.39
CA GLU A 130 13.46 22.66 -17.00
C GLU A 130 13.32 22.61 -15.47
N PHE A 131 12.25 21.98 -14.99
CA PHE A 131 12.08 21.71 -13.56
C PHE A 131 11.89 20.22 -13.28
N ARG A 132 12.14 19.83 -12.03
CA ARG A 132 11.98 18.45 -11.56
C ARG A 132 10.98 18.39 -10.43
N ALA A 133 10.31 17.25 -10.33
CA ALA A 133 9.43 16.94 -9.22
C ALA A 133 9.77 15.59 -8.62
N ALA A 134 9.68 15.50 -7.29
CA ALA A 134 9.87 14.26 -6.58
C ALA A 134 9.17 14.23 -5.22
N ASP A 135 8.73 13.02 -4.85
CA ASP A 135 8.19 12.73 -3.54
C ASP A 135 9.12 11.79 -2.77
N TYR A 136 9.20 12.02 -1.45
CA TYR A 136 10.09 11.33 -0.53
C TYR A 136 9.31 10.86 0.69
N GLY A 137 9.55 9.63 1.13
CA GLY A 137 9.01 9.08 2.37
C GLY A 137 10.08 8.30 3.11
N LEU A 138 10.56 8.84 4.23
CA LEU A 138 11.46 8.14 5.15
C LEU A 138 10.65 7.53 6.28
N SER A 139 10.76 6.24 6.49
CA SER A 139 9.95 5.48 7.45
C SER A 139 10.82 4.73 8.44
N ALA A 140 10.43 4.73 9.71
CA ALA A 140 11.01 3.90 10.76
C ALA A 140 9.89 3.13 11.46
N GLY A 141 10.04 1.81 11.53
CA GLY A 141 9.04 0.90 12.06
C GLY A 141 9.59 -0.03 13.13
N TYR A 142 8.71 -0.49 14.01
CA TYR A 142 9.02 -1.50 15.00
C TYR A 142 7.83 -2.45 15.13
N GLY A 143 8.12 -3.75 15.12
CA GLY A 143 7.13 -4.80 15.33
C GLY A 143 7.59 -5.82 16.35
N HIS A 144 6.62 -6.38 17.06
CA HIS A 144 6.85 -7.30 18.15
C HIS A 144 5.77 -8.40 18.14
N SER A 145 6.18 -9.63 18.41
CA SER A 145 5.30 -10.81 18.39
C SER A 145 5.22 -11.45 19.77
N ILE A 146 3.99 -11.68 20.24
CA ILE A 146 3.64 -12.30 21.54
C ILE A 146 2.71 -13.47 21.24
N GLY A 147 3.23 -14.69 21.35
CA GLY A 147 2.49 -15.90 20.98
C GLY A 147 2.05 -15.86 19.52
N ALA A 148 0.74 -15.96 19.30
CA ALA A 148 0.12 -15.93 17.98
C ALA A 148 -0.13 -14.50 17.43
N PHE A 149 0.05 -13.46 18.26
CA PHE A 149 -0.26 -12.09 17.87
C PHE A 149 1.02 -11.29 17.62
N SER A 150 1.01 -10.48 16.57
CA SER A 150 2.05 -9.51 16.25
C SER A 150 1.42 -8.12 16.19
N VAL A 151 2.10 -7.14 16.75
CA VAL A 151 1.71 -5.72 16.69
C VAL A 151 2.89 -4.90 16.22
N GLY A 152 2.63 -3.77 15.57
CA GLY A 152 3.68 -2.86 15.15
C GLY A 152 3.20 -1.45 14.90
N GLY A 153 4.15 -0.53 14.90
CA GLY A 153 3.95 0.87 14.52
C GLY A 153 5.00 1.33 13.54
N THR A 154 4.69 2.36 12.77
CA THR A 154 5.65 3.05 11.90
C THR A 154 5.42 4.55 11.94
N VAL A 155 6.51 5.31 11.98
CA VAL A 155 6.51 6.75 11.80
C VAL A 155 7.13 7.04 10.44
N LYS A 156 6.54 7.97 9.69
CA LYS A 156 7.03 8.40 8.39
C LYS A 156 7.16 9.91 8.34
N PHE A 157 8.31 10.38 7.86
CA PHE A 157 8.52 11.75 7.43
C PHE A 157 8.37 11.78 5.92
N VAL A 158 7.44 12.59 5.43
CA VAL A 158 7.02 12.58 4.04
C VAL A 158 7.11 13.98 3.45
N GLY A 159 7.41 14.07 2.16
CA GLY A 159 7.45 15.34 1.45
C GLY A 159 7.34 15.20 -0.05
N ALA A 160 6.93 16.29 -0.69
CA ALA A 160 6.88 16.49 -2.12
C ALA A 160 7.53 17.83 -2.45
N SER A 161 8.31 17.86 -3.51
CA SER A 161 8.90 19.07 -4.07
C SER A 161 8.59 19.13 -5.54
N VAL A 162 8.04 20.26 -5.99
CA VAL A 162 7.84 20.61 -7.40
C VAL A 162 8.38 22.02 -7.56
N GLU A 163 9.57 22.14 -8.13
CA GLU A 163 10.24 23.44 -8.27
C GLU A 163 10.33 24.18 -6.90
N THR A 164 9.68 25.34 -6.73
CA THR A 164 9.65 26.10 -5.46
C THR A 164 8.55 25.64 -4.48
N TYR A 165 7.59 24.86 -4.96
CA TYR A 165 6.45 24.37 -4.18
C TYR A 165 6.82 23.12 -3.38
N GLN A 166 6.57 23.18 -2.08
CA GLN A 166 6.92 22.14 -1.13
C GLN A 166 5.73 21.77 -0.24
N THR A 167 5.53 20.46 -0.07
CA THR A 167 4.63 19.90 0.93
C THR A 167 5.43 18.93 1.78
N TRP A 168 5.27 18.96 3.10
CA TRP A 168 5.88 17.99 4.00
C TRP A 168 4.89 17.58 5.08
N GLY A 169 5.16 16.47 5.75
CA GLY A 169 4.34 16.05 6.87
C GLY A 169 4.90 14.88 7.62
N VAL A 170 4.14 14.46 8.63
CA VAL A 170 4.41 13.29 9.45
C VAL A 170 3.20 12.39 9.39
N ALA A 171 3.44 11.11 9.19
CA ALA A 171 2.44 10.07 9.11
C ALA A 171 2.77 8.93 10.07
N PHE A 172 1.74 8.27 10.58
CA PHE A 172 1.81 7.15 11.50
C PHE A 172 1.00 5.99 10.95
N ASP A 173 1.56 4.79 11.04
CA ASP A 173 0.87 3.54 10.75
C ASP A 173 0.83 2.70 12.03
N TRP A 174 -0.28 1.99 12.23
CA TRP A 174 -0.42 0.98 13.27
C TRP A 174 -1.03 -0.27 12.67
N GLY A 175 -0.56 -1.44 13.11
CA GLY A 175 -1.09 -2.70 12.61
C GLY A 175 -1.00 -3.82 13.64
N ALA A 176 -1.88 -4.80 13.43
CA ALA A 176 -1.94 -6.02 14.20
C ALA A 176 -2.18 -7.21 13.27
N VAL A 177 -1.57 -8.35 13.59
CA VAL A 177 -1.72 -9.60 12.85
C VAL A 177 -1.85 -10.74 13.85
N PHE A 178 -2.77 -11.66 13.58
CA PHE A 178 -2.86 -12.97 14.21
C PHE A 178 -2.34 -14.02 13.23
N LYS A 179 -1.38 -14.83 13.66
CA LYS A 179 -0.85 -15.99 12.92
C LYS A 179 -1.23 -17.25 13.67
N HIS A 180 -1.97 -18.15 13.03
CA HIS A 180 -2.34 -19.41 13.65
C HIS A 180 -1.07 -20.24 13.95
N PRO A 181 -0.93 -20.82 15.15
CA PRO A 181 0.31 -21.46 15.56
C PRO A 181 0.61 -22.78 14.83
N LYS A 182 -0.40 -23.41 14.22
CA LYS A 182 -0.29 -24.73 13.57
C LYS A 182 -0.63 -24.72 12.08
N GLU A 183 -1.42 -23.75 11.63
CA GLU A 183 -1.93 -23.70 10.26
C GLU A 183 -1.38 -22.46 9.59
N ASP A 184 -1.20 -22.52 8.28
CA ASP A 184 -0.83 -21.35 7.48
C ASP A 184 -2.07 -20.47 7.26
N PHE A 185 -2.51 -19.86 8.36
CA PHE A 185 -3.66 -18.97 8.45
C PHE A 185 -3.25 -17.70 9.18
N THR A 186 -3.47 -16.55 8.54
CA THR A 186 -3.09 -15.23 9.05
C THR A 186 -4.24 -14.26 8.86
N VAL A 187 -4.62 -13.55 9.92
CA VAL A 187 -5.58 -12.46 9.88
C VAL A 187 -4.86 -11.18 10.25
N GLY A 188 -5.14 -10.08 9.57
CA GLY A 188 -4.47 -8.82 9.85
C GLY A 188 -5.37 -7.62 9.67
N PHE A 189 -4.96 -6.55 10.33
CA PHE A 189 -5.57 -5.24 10.28
C PHE A 189 -4.47 -4.18 10.32
N VAL A 190 -4.67 -3.09 9.57
CA VAL A 190 -3.74 -1.96 9.56
C VAL A 190 -4.50 -0.66 9.33
N VAL A 191 -4.05 0.39 10.02
CA VAL A 191 -4.40 1.78 9.75
C VAL A 191 -3.13 2.47 9.30
N LYS A 192 -3.15 3.04 8.09
CA LYS A 192 -1.98 3.67 7.46
C LYS A 192 -2.19 5.16 7.29
N ASN A 193 -1.07 5.89 7.36
CA ASN A 193 -0.95 7.29 6.99
C ASN A 193 -1.83 8.25 7.83
N MET A 194 -1.99 7.97 9.12
CA MET A 194 -2.60 8.93 10.06
C MET A 194 -1.62 10.06 10.34
N GLY A 195 -2.02 11.32 10.17
CA GLY A 195 -1.13 12.43 10.48
C GLY A 195 -1.55 13.73 9.81
N PHE A 196 -0.58 14.58 9.51
CA PHE A 196 -0.82 15.90 8.95
C PHE A 196 0.17 16.23 7.84
N LEU A 197 -0.23 17.18 6.99
CA LEU A 197 0.61 17.81 5.98
C LEU A 197 0.66 19.32 6.21
N LYS A 198 1.76 19.92 5.79
CA LYS A 198 1.95 21.36 5.68
C LYS A 198 2.54 21.66 4.30
N GLN A 199 2.03 22.71 3.66
CA GLN A 199 2.51 23.18 2.37
C GLN A 199 2.94 24.65 2.47
N ASN A 200 3.90 25.07 1.65
CA ASN A 200 4.39 26.45 1.62
C ASN A 200 3.61 27.38 0.65
N PHE A 201 2.53 26.87 0.05
CA PHE A 201 1.70 27.60 -0.91
C PHE A 201 0.22 27.54 -0.56
N ASN A 202 -0.54 28.50 -1.07
CA ASN A 202 -1.99 28.53 -0.90
C ASN A 202 -2.64 27.57 -1.90
N GLY A 203 -3.18 26.47 -1.40
CA GLY A 203 -4.02 25.55 -2.16
C GLY A 203 -5.50 25.84 -1.92
N ALA A 204 -6.35 25.43 -2.86
CA ALA A 204 -7.81 25.54 -2.71
C ALA A 204 -8.36 24.73 -1.53
N THR A 205 -7.62 23.72 -1.06
CA THR A 205 -7.99 22.85 0.06
C THR A 205 -6.79 22.53 0.93
N THR A 206 -7.02 22.30 2.21
CA THR A 206 -6.00 21.77 3.13
C THR A 206 -5.48 20.42 2.62
N PRO A 207 -4.15 20.23 2.51
CA PRO A 207 -3.59 18.97 2.06
C PRO A 207 -3.83 17.89 3.12
N VAL A 208 -4.28 16.71 2.69
CA VAL A 208 -4.54 15.56 3.56
C VAL A 208 -3.76 14.33 3.09
N LEU A 209 -3.29 13.54 4.05
CA LEU A 209 -2.64 12.25 3.79
C LEU A 209 -3.65 11.22 3.25
N PRO A 210 -3.19 10.23 2.47
CA PRO A 210 -4.02 9.14 2.00
C PRO A 210 -4.22 8.12 3.13
N LEU A 211 -5.06 8.48 4.11
CA LEU A 211 -5.49 7.59 5.18
C LEU A 211 -6.16 6.34 4.59
N ASP A 212 -5.68 5.18 4.99
CA ASP A 212 -6.15 3.89 4.47
C ASP A 212 -6.27 2.87 5.61
N VAL A 213 -7.48 2.36 5.80
CA VAL A 213 -7.79 1.29 6.76
C VAL A 213 -8.01 0.00 5.98
N ARG A 214 -7.30 -1.05 6.36
CA ARG A 214 -7.37 -2.34 5.66
C ARG A 214 -7.49 -3.51 6.64
N ALA A 215 -8.18 -4.55 6.21
CA ALA A 215 -8.25 -5.84 6.87
C ALA A 215 -8.00 -6.95 5.85
N GLY A 216 -7.35 -8.04 6.27
CA GLY A 216 -7.00 -9.10 5.34
C GLY A 216 -6.87 -10.45 6.00
N ILE A 217 -7.01 -11.49 5.18
CA ILE A 217 -6.85 -12.88 5.57
C ILE A 217 -5.98 -13.55 4.52
N THR A 218 -4.97 -14.28 4.97
CA THR A 218 -4.18 -15.20 4.16
C THR A 218 -4.40 -16.61 4.68
N PHE A 219 -4.67 -17.56 3.80
CA PHE A 219 -4.76 -18.97 4.17
C PHE A 219 -4.18 -19.88 3.09
N LYS A 220 -3.51 -20.95 3.51
CA LYS A 220 -3.06 -22.05 2.64
C LYS A 220 -3.63 -23.36 3.21
N PRO A 221 -4.56 -24.02 2.50
CA PRO A 221 -5.04 -25.34 2.88
C PRO A 221 -3.89 -26.37 2.91
N GLU A 222 -3.92 -27.31 3.84
CA GLU A 222 -2.80 -28.25 4.10
C GLU A 222 -2.36 -29.02 2.85
N TYR A 223 -3.33 -29.54 2.08
CA TYR A 223 -3.08 -30.37 0.90
C TYR A 223 -3.08 -29.59 -0.43
N MET A 224 -3.34 -28.29 -0.41
CA MET A 224 -3.40 -27.47 -1.62
C MET A 224 -2.09 -26.68 -1.79
N PRO A 225 -1.39 -26.77 -2.94
CA PRO A 225 -0.19 -26.00 -3.19
C PRO A 225 -0.50 -24.54 -3.58
N VAL A 226 -1.56 -23.96 -3.01
CA VAL A 226 -2.00 -22.59 -3.29
C VAL A 226 -2.29 -21.89 -1.98
N ARG A 227 -1.69 -20.72 -1.81
CA ARG A 227 -2.01 -19.79 -0.71
C ARG A 227 -2.87 -18.67 -1.27
N VAL A 228 -4.01 -18.44 -0.66
CA VAL A 228 -4.97 -17.39 -1.07
C VAL A 228 -4.91 -16.26 -0.07
N THR A 229 -4.98 -15.03 -0.55
CA THR A 229 -5.08 -13.83 0.26
C THR A 229 -6.27 -13.01 -0.19
N VAL A 230 -7.10 -12.58 0.75
CA VAL A 230 -8.22 -11.67 0.53
C VAL A 230 -7.95 -10.43 1.35
N THR A 231 -8.08 -9.26 0.76
CA THR A 231 -7.90 -7.98 1.45
C THR A 231 -9.07 -7.07 1.17
N ALA A 232 -9.65 -6.54 2.25
CA ALA A 232 -10.57 -5.44 2.22
C ALA A 232 -9.79 -4.14 2.48
N HIS A 233 -9.81 -3.18 1.56
CA HIS A 233 -9.04 -1.94 1.63
C HIS A 233 -9.95 -0.71 1.64
N HIS A 234 -9.40 0.45 2.04
CA HIS A 234 -10.13 1.72 2.13
C HIS A 234 -11.40 1.63 3.01
N LEU A 235 -11.34 0.85 4.09
CA LEU A 235 -12.46 0.63 5.02
C LEU A 235 -12.89 1.91 5.76
N ASN A 236 -12.10 2.98 5.65
CA ASN A 236 -12.42 4.32 6.10
C ASN A 236 -13.47 5.04 5.23
N ARG A 237 -13.86 4.50 4.07
CA ARG A 237 -14.97 5.01 3.25
C ARG A 237 -15.86 3.85 2.81
N PHE A 238 -17.17 4.08 2.73
CA PHE A 238 -18.10 3.07 2.23
C PHE A 238 -18.37 3.19 0.72
N ASP A 239 -18.35 4.42 0.19
CA ASP A 239 -18.62 4.65 -1.23
C ASP A 239 -17.36 5.15 -1.95
N MET A 240 -16.82 4.31 -2.82
CA MET A 240 -15.67 4.59 -3.68
C MET A 240 -16.08 4.68 -5.15
N VAL A 241 -17.36 4.82 -5.46
CA VAL A 241 -17.81 4.92 -6.84
C VAL A 241 -17.46 6.30 -7.39
N TYR A 242 -16.49 6.33 -8.31
CA TYR A 242 -16.31 7.48 -9.18
C TYR A 242 -17.33 7.40 -10.32
N ASN A 243 -18.32 8.30 -10.30
CA ASN A 243 -19.36 8.38 -11.32
C ASN A 243 -19.29 9.75 -11.98
N ASP A 244 -18.57 9.84 -13.11
CA ASP A 244 -18.61 11.05 -13.93
C ASP A 244 -19.97 11.12 -14.65
N PRO A 245 -20.82 12.12 -14.34
CA PRO A 245 -22.14 12.27 -14.98
C PRO A 245 -22.05 12.47 -16.49
N ALA A 246 -20.90 12.88 -17.02
CA ALA A 246 -20.66 13.05 -18.45
C ALA A 246 -20.34 11.72 -19.17
N LEU A 247 -19.80 10.73 -18.46
CA LEU A 247 -19.31 9.46 -19.04
C LEU A 247 -20.18 8.25 -18.67
N PHE A 248 -20.80 8.24 -17.49
CA PHE A 248 -21.52 7.08 -16.95
C PHE A 248 -22.95 7.46 -16.51
N PHE A 249 -23.83 7.66 -17.49
CA PHE A 249 -25.22 8.02 -17.26
C PHE A 249 -26.20 6.96 -17.75
N THR A 250 -27.38 6.95 -17.13
CA THR A 250 -28.59 6.23 -17.59
C THR A 250 -29.64 7.25 -17.93
N TYR A 251 -30.52 6.97 -18.89
CA TYR A 251 -31.62 7.87 -19.23
C TYR A 251 -32.85 7.59 -18.35
N ASP A 252 -33.50 8.64 -17.85
CA ASP A 252 -34.85 8.51 -17.30
C ASP A 252 -35.89 8.35 -18.42
N ILE A 253 -37.14 8.10 -18.03
CA ILE A 253 -38.28 7.99 -18.96
C ILE A 253 -38.54 9.28 -19.77
N ASN A 254 -37.96 10.41 -19.36
CA ASN A 254 -38.08 11.72 -19.99
C ASN A 254 -36.82 12.09 -20.82
N GLY A 255 -35.85 11.17 -20.95
CA GLY A 255 -34.60 11.39 -21.68
C GLY A 255 -33.52 12.19 -20.94
N ASN A 256 -33.67 12.45 -19.64
CA ASN A 256 -32.65 13.13 -18.84
C ASN A 256 -31.53 12.17 -18.42
N ARG A 257 -30.28 12.66 -18.42
CA ARG A 257 -29.11 11.92 -17.96
C ARG A 257 -29.10 11.85 -16.44
N LEU A 258 -29.28 10.66 -15.89
CA LEU A 258 -29.12 10.35 -14.47
C LEU A 258 -27.76 9.66 -14.23
N PRO A 259 -27.05 9.98 -13.13
CA PRO A 259 -25.86 9.24 -12.73
C PRO A 259 -26.22 7.77 -12.54
N ARG A 260 -25.42 6.87 -13.12
CA ARG A 260 -25.65 5.42 -13.00
C ARG A 260 -25.67 5.01 -11.52
N LYS A 261 -26.81 4.51 -11.02
CA LYS A 261 -26.88 3.94 -9.66
C LYS A 261 -26.07 2.65 -9.59
N VAL A 262 -25.16 2.61 -8.63
CA VAL A 262 -24.33 1.42 -8.35
C VAL A 262 -24.90 0.67 -7.14
N GLY A 263 -25.12 -0.63 -7.31
CA GLY A 263 -25.67 -1.50 -6.26
C GLY A 263 -24.68 -1.75 -5.12
N ILE A 264 -25.19 -2.18 -3.97
CA ILE A 264 -24.39 -2.40 -2.75
C ILE A 264 -23.29 -3.45 -2.96
N ALA A 265 -23.57 -4.54 -3.68
CA ALA A 265 -22.59 -5.58 -3.97
C ALA A 265 -21.38 -5.07 -4.75
N GLU A 266 -21.60 -4.15 -5.70
CA GLU A 266 -20.53 -3.52 -6.49
C GLU A 266 -19.73 -2.51 -5.65
N LYS A 267 -20.39 -1.78 -4.74
CA LYS A 267 -19.69 -0.91 -3.77
C LYS A 267 -18.78 -1.74 -2.85
N LEU A 268 -19.31 -2.82 -2.28
CA LEU A 268 -18.51 -3.75 -1.45
C LEU A 268 -17.40 -4.41 -2.26
N GLY A 269 -17.69 -4.82 -3.50
CA GLY A 269 -16.72 -5.43 -4.41
C GLY A 269 -15.51 -4.54 -4.63
N ARG A 270 -15.70 -3.21 -4.76
CA ARG A 270 -14.61 -2.24 -4.90
C ARG A 270 -13.68 -2.17 -3.69
N HIS A 271 -14.06 -2.67 -2.53
CA HIS A 271 -13.14 -2.77 -1.39
C HIS A 271 -12.29 -4.03 -1.44
N LEU A 272 -12.49 -4.95 -2.39
CA LEU A 272 -11.86 -6.27 -2.39
C LEU A 272 -10.72 -6.39 -3.39
N SER A 273 -9.60 -6.87 -2.86
CA SER A 273 -8.44 -7.35 -3.60
C SER A 273 -8.15 -8.80 -3.24
N LEU A 274 -7.87 -9.62 -4.25
CA LEU A 274 -7.63 -11.06 -4.16
C LEU A 274 -6.24 -11.38 -4.68
N GLY A 275 -5.51 -12.22 -3.98
CA GLY A 275 -4.21 -12.74 -4.39
C GLY A 275 -4.12 -14.25 -4.24
N ALA A 276 -3.38 -14.90 -5.13
CA ALA A 276 -3.09 -16.31 -5.08
C ALA A 276 -1.60 -16.56 -5.36
N GLU A 277 -0.95 -17.31 -4.47
CA GLU A 277 0.43 -17.80 -4.64
C GLU A 277 0.38 -19.30 -4.93
N ALA A 278 0.77 -19.71 -6.14
CA ALA A 278 0.99 -21.11 -6.48
C ALA A 278 2.40 -21.54 -6.05
N LEU A 279 2.48 -22.43 -5.06
CA LEU A 279 3.70 -22.93 -4.42
C LEU A 279 4.28 -24.11 -5.21
N ILE A 280 4.68 -23.86 -6.46
CA ILE A 280 5.16 -24.91 -7.39
C ILE A 280 6.41 -25.61 -6.86
N HIS A 281 7.35 -24.85 -6.28
CA HIS A 281 8.56 -25.39 -5.70
C HIS A 281 9.01 -24.58 -4.49
N LYS A 282 9.88 -25.15 -3.65
CA LYS A 282 10.42 -24.47 -2.45
C LYS A 282 11.14 -23.15 -2.71
N LYS A 283 11.50 -22.92 -3.96
CA LYS A 283 12.28 -21.76 -4.42
C LYS A 283 11.56 -20.98 -5.51
N PHE A 284 10.39 -21.42 -5.97
CA PHE A 284 9.72 -20.82 -7.11
C PHE A 284 8.21 -20.77 -6.87
N ARG A 285 7.63 -19.58 -7.07
CA ARG A 285 6.19 -19.36 -6.93
C ARG A 285 5.67 -18.55 -8.10
N LEU A 286 4.45 -18.88 -8.52
CA LEU A 286 3.65 -18.03 -9.38
C LEU A 286 2.73 -17.19 -8.51
N LEU A 287 2.60 -15.92 -8.87
CA LEU A 287 1.77 -14.94 -8.17
C LEU A 287 0.69 -14.49 -9.14
N LEU A 288 -0.56 -14.49 -8.69
CA LEU A 288 -1.71 -13.97 -9.42
C LEU A 288 -2.50 -13.06 -8.50
N GLY A 289 -3.06 -12.00 -9.05
CA GLY A 289 -3.79 -11.00 -8.31
C GLY A 289 -4.93 -10.38 -9.10
N TYR A 290 -5.90 -9.88 -8.36
CA TYR A 290 -7.09 -9.23 -8.89
C TYR A 290 -7.52 -8.13 -7.93
N ASP A 291 -7.58 -6.90 -8.44
CA ASP A 291 -8.11 -5.75 -7.72
C ASP A 291 -9.40 -5.28 -8.40
N HIS A 292 -10.50 -5.33 -7.66
CA HIS A 292 -11.82 -5.04 -8.23
C HIS A 292 -12.03 -3.55 -8.47
N LEU A 293 -11.56 -2.67 -7.57
CA LEU A 293 -11.65 -1.22 -7.76
C LEU A 293 -10.96 -0.81 -9.05
N ARG A 294 -9.70 -1.22 -9.20
CA ARG A 294 -8.86 -0.94 -10.36
C ARG A 294 -9.47 -1.48 -11.64
N ARG A 295 -10.10 -2.66 -11.62
CA ARG A 295 -10.85 -3.14 -12.78
C ARG A 295 -11.97 -2.19 -13.14
N GLN A 296 -12.78 -1.77 -12.17
CA GLN A 296 -13.96 -0.98 -12.47
C GLN A 296 -13.63 0.45 -12.91
N GLU A 297 -12.54 1.02 -12.40
CA GLU A 297 -12.11 2.38 -12.76
C GLU A 297 -11.33 2.43 -14.07
N LEU A 298 -10.57 1.38 -14.40
CA LEU A 298 -9.69 1.39 -15.58
C LEU A 298 -10.22 0.55 -16.74
N ARG A 299 -11.33 -0.16 -16.57
CA ARG A 299 -11.94 -0.90 -17.68
C ARG A 299 -12.52 0.07 -18.71
N LEU A 300 -11.92 0.09 -19.90
CA LEU A 300 -12.48 0.75 -21.07
C LEU A 300 -13.75 0.03 -21.55
N SER A 301 -14.74 0.80 -22.02
CA SER A 301 -16.02 0.29 -22.53
C SER A 301 -15.85 -0.78 -23.61
N ASP A 302 -14.85 -0.61 -24.49
CA ASP A 302 -14.68 -1.46 -25.68
C ASP A 302 -13.52 -2.48 -25.59
N ARG A 303 -12.56 -2.30 -24.66
CA ARG A 303 -11.34 -3.13 -24.57
C ARG A 303 -10.86 -3.27 -23.12
N GLY A 304 -11.56 -4.08 -22.35
CA GLY A 304 -11.43 -4.10 -20.89
C GLY A 304 -10.85 -5.37 -20.23
N ALA A 305 -10.34 -6.33 -21.01
CA ALA A 305 -10.26 -7.73 -20.55
C ALA A 305 -9.39 -7.96 -19.31
N LEU A 306 -8.24 -7.27 -19.20
CA LEU A 306 -7.23 -7.54 -18.16
C LEU A 306 -7.08 -6.42 -17.12
N ALA A 307 -7.87 -5.36 -17.20
CA ALA A 307 -7.83 -4.28 -16.20
C ALA A 307 -8.09 -4.86 -14.80
N GLY A 308 -7.26 -4.50 -13.82
CA GLY A 308 -7.38 -5.00 -12.45
C GLY A 308 -6.59 -6.28 -12.17
N PHE A 309 -6.23 -7.08 -13.18
CA PHE A 309 -5.41 -8.27 -12.99
C PHE A 309 -3.94 -7.94 -12.81
N SER A 310 -3.26 -8.74 -12.00
CA SER A 310 -1.83 -8.71 -11.81
C SER A 310 -1.25 -10.11 -11.77
N PHE A 311 0.03 -10.24 -12.11
CA PHE A 311 0.73 -11.52 -12.08
C PHE A 311 2.22 -11.30 -11.81
N GLY A 312 2.90 -12.35 -11.41
CA GLY A 312 4.31 -12.26 -11.08
C GLY A 312 4.96 -13.59 -10.77
N LEU A 313 6.26 -13.50 -10.51
CA LEU A 313 7.13 -14.62 -10.19
C LEU A 313 7.91 -14.28 -8.92
N TRP A 314 8.13 -15.28 -8.09
CA TRP A 314 9.05 -15.17 -6.96
C TRP A 314 10.04 -16.32 -7.02
N LEU A 315 11.33 -16.00 -6.90
CA LEU A 315 12.44 -16.94 -7.03
C LEU A 315 13.43 -16.74 -5.88
N ARG A 316 13.80 -17.83 -5.19
CA ARG A 316 14.84 -17.82 -4.14
C ARG A 316 16.11 -18.53 -4.61
N ILE A 317 17.22 -17.80 -4.60
CA ILE A 317 18.56 -18.28 -4.96
C ILE A 317 19.53 -17.97 -3.82
N LYS A 318 19.89 -18.99 -3.03
CA LYS A 318 20.76 -18.83 -1.84
C LYS A 318 20.23 -17.72 -0.91
N ARG A 319 21.05 -16.72 -0.62
CA ARG A 319 20.74 -15.51 0.16
C ARG A 319 19.96 -14.42 -0.57
N PHE A 320 19.50 -14.67 -1.81
CA PHE A 320 18.73 -13.70 -2.59
C PHE A 320 17.31 -14.20 -2.86
N GLU A 321 16.33 -13.31 -2.72
CA GLU A 321 14.98 -13.47 -3.25
C GLU A 321 14.75 -12.42 -4.32
N VAL A 322 14.34 -12.86 -5.51
CA VAL A 322 14.02 -12.01 -6.64
C VAL A 322 12.55 -12.16 -6.93
N SER A 323 11.83 -11.04 -6.96
CA SER A 323 10.40 -11.00 -7.25
C SER A 323 10.16 -10.08 -8.43
N TYR A 324 9.37 -10.55 -9.40
CA TYR A 324 8.84 -9.73 -10.47
C TYR A 324 7.32 -9.68 -10.35
N GLY A 325 6.74 -8.51 -10.52
CA GLY A 325 5.29 -8.34 -10.48
C GLY A 325 4.84 -7.33 -11.51
N ARG A 326 3.75 -7.62 -12.21
CA ARG A 326 3.12 -6.75 -13.19
C ARG A 326 1.65 -6.56 -12.85
N ALA A 327 1.21 -5.32 -12.79
CA ALA A 327 -0.18 -4.94 -12.64
C ALA A 327 -0.69 -4.31 -13.95
N GLN A 328 -1.78 -4.84 -14.50
CA GLN A 328 -2.37 -4.35 -15.74
C GLN A 328 -3.45 -3.31 -15.44
N TYR A 329 -3.35 -2.14 -16.08
CA TYR A 329 -4.25 -1.01 -15.88
C TYR A 329 -5.28 -0.95 -17.01
N VAL A 330 -4.82 -0.70 -18.22
CA VAL A 330 -5.60 -0.72 -19.47
C VAL A 330 -4.86 -1.62 -20.47
N PRO A 331 -5.46 -2.07 -21.58
CA PRO A 331 -4.70 -2.80 -22.60
C PRO A 331 -3.45 -2.04 -23.04
N GLY A 332 -2.30 -2.72 -23.07
CA GLY A 332 -1.01 -2.12 -23.45
C GLY A 332 -0.28 -1.37 -22.32
N PHE A 333 -0.99 -0.89 -21.30
CA PHE A 333 -0.38 -0.13 -20.19
C PHE A 333 -0.54 -0.83 -18.84
N GLY A 334 0.57 -0.94 -18.11
CA GLY A 334 0.62 -1.51 -16.78
C GLY A 334 1.93 -1.15 -16.10
N SER A 335 1.98 -1.33 -14.79
CA SER A 335 3.20 -1.11 -14.01
C SER A 335 3.91 -2.44 -13.77
N SER A 336 5.24 -2.45 -13.92
CA SER A 336 6.08 -3.61 -13.62
C SER A 336 7.05 -3.26 -12.50
N SER A 337 7.28 -4.19 -11.59
CA SER A 337 8.08 -4.01 -10.40
C SER A 337 9.06 -5.17 -10.27
N LEU A 338 10.30 -4.86 -9.91
CA LEU A 338 11.36 -5.84 -9.62
C LEU A 338 11.87 -5.60 -8.20
N SER A 339 11.73 -6.59 -7.34
CA SER A 339 12.31 -6.58 -5.99
C SER A 339 13.45 -7.56 -5.86
N ILE A 340 14.49 -7.14 -5.16
CA ILE A 340 15.59 -8.00 -4.72
C ILE A 340 15.69 -7.85 -3.21
N VAL A 341 15.60 -8.97 -2.51
CA VAL A 341 15.84 -9.07 -1.06
C VAL A 341 17.12 -9.86 -0.85
N MET A 342 17.98 -9.38 0.03
CA MET A 342 19.21 -10.04 0.43
C MET A 342 19.28 -10.17 1.94
N ASN A 343 19.59 -11.36 2.42
CA ASN A 343 20.01 -11.54 3.82
C ASN A 343 21.52 -11.25 3.95
N LEU A 344 21.88 -10.37 4.89
CA LEU A 344 23.24 -9.86 5.07
C LEU A 344 24.13 -10.77 5.93
N LYS A 345 23.57 -11.66 6.74
CA LYS A 345 24.34 -12.49 7.71
C LYS A 345 24.31 -13.99 7.41
N LYS A 346 23.21 -14.52 6.90
CA LYS A 346 22.97 -15.96 6.71
C LYS A 346 22.18 -16.22 5.42
N ASP A 347 22.04 -17.49 5.03
CA ASP A 347 20.97 -17.86 4.10
C ASP A 347 19.59 -17.67 4.76
N PHE A 348 18.54 -17.43 3.97
CA PHE A 348 17.18 -17.28 4.49
C PHE A 348 16.76 -18.50 5.31
N ALA A 349 15.94 -18.27 6.35
CA ALA A 349 15.33 -19.35 7.12
C ALA A 349 14.54 -20.29 6.19
N LYS A 350 14.64 -21.60 6.41
CA LYS A 350 13.79 -22.58 5.71
C LYS A 350 12.34 -22.32 6.12
N GLU A 351 11.46 -22.16 5.15
CA GLU A 351 10.02 -22.06 5.45
C GLU A 351 9.51 -23.45 5.92
N PRO A 352 8.83 -23.54 7.07
CA PRO A 352 8.10 -24.74 7.46
C PRO A 352 6.93 -24.94 6.49
N TYR A 353 6.72 -26.18 6.06
CA TYR A 353 5.66 -26.55 5.10
C TYR A 353 4.34 -26.85 5.79
#